data_AF-A0A535FJQ5-F1
#
_entry.id   AF-A0A535FJQ5-F1
#
_cell.length_a   1.000
_cell.length_b   1.000
_cell.length_c   1.000
_cell.angle_alpha   90.00
_cell.angle_beta   90.00
_cell.angle_gamma   90.00
#
_symmetry.space_group_name_H-M   'P 1'
#
loop_
_entity.id
_entity.type
_entity.pdbx_description
1 polymer ?
#
loop_
_entity_poly.entity_id
_entity_poly.type
_entity_poly.pdbx_seq_one_letter_code
_entity_poly.pdbx_strand_id
1 'polypeptide(L)' 'MPASPFNPSDENAYVIDVESAAELARLLHQERHLTKSMGGLLAEQPEISNMHDILDIACGPGGWALEVADRYTHIKVVG' A
#
# COMPACT_ATOMS: atom_id res chain seq x y z
N MET A 1 22.35 -27.63 -29.73
CA MET A 1 22.40 -26.48 -28.79
C MET A 1 21.80 -26.95 -27.48
N PRO A 2 22.55 -27.04 -26.37
CA PRO A 2 21.89 -27.27 -25.08
C PRO A 2 21.04 -26.04 -24.74
N ALA A 3 19.83 -26.27 -24.25
CA ALA A 3 18.95 -25.21 -23.78
C ALA A 3 19.60 -24.48 -22.60
N SER A 4 19.51 -23.15 -22.58
CA SER A 4 19.94 -22.33 -21.45
C SER A 4 19.20 -22.78 -20.18
N PRO A 5 19.86 -22.76 -19.00
CA PRO A 5 19.21 -23.14 -17.76
C PRO A 5 18.07 -22.17 -17.43
N PHE A 6 16.92 -22.73 -17.05
CA PHE A 6 15.78 -22.00 -16.50
C PHE A 6 16.21 -21.24 -15.24
N ASN A 7 16.01 -19.93 -15.21
CA ASN A 7 16.32 -19.07 -14.06
C ASN A 7 15.00 -18.76 -13.32
N PRO A 8 14.75 -19.33 -12.13
CA PRO A 8 13.46 -19.23 -11.44
C PRO A 8 13.17 -17.87 -10.79
N SER A 9 13.95 -16.82 -11.11
CA SER A 9 13.89 -15.51 -10.45
C SER A 9 13.05 -14.45 -11.17
N ASP A 10 12.49 -14.75 -12.35
CA ASP A 10 11.79 -13.75 -13.17
C ASP A 10 10.25 -13.92 -13.17
N GLU A 11 9.72 -14.95 -12.49
CA GLU A 11 8.28 -15.20 -12.37
C GLU A 11 7.74 -14.74 -11.02
N ASN A 12 7.02 -13.63 -11.05
CA ASN A 12 6.20 -13.19 -9.93
C ASN A 12 5.04 -14.17 -9.71
N ALA A 13 4.84 -14.65 -8.47
CA ALA A 13 3.74 -15.57 -8.12
C ALA A 13 2.35 -14.89 -8.14
N TYR A 14 2.28 -13.57 -8.30
CA TYR A 14 1.03 -12.85 -8.46
C TYR A 14 0.38 -13.16 -9.83
N VAL A 15 -0.92 -13.42 -9.80
CA VAL A 15 -1.75 -13.68 -10.99
C VAL A 15 -1.80 -12.46 -11.91
N ILE A 16 -1.55 -11.27 -11.36
CA ILE A 16 -1.57 -9.98 -12.05
C ILE A 16 -0.17 -9.37 -11.92
N ASP A 17 0.29 -8.71 -12.97
CA ASP A 17 1.48 -7.87 -12.91
C ASP A 17 1.24 -6.68 -11.98
N VAL A 18 1.76 -6.79 -10.76
CA VAL A 18 1.63 -5.77 -9.71
C VAL A 18 2.45 -4.51 -10.00
N GLU A 19 3.42 -4.59 -10.91
CA GLU A 19 4.22 -3.43 -11.34
C GLU A 19 3.54 -2.67 -12.49
N SER A 20 2.46 -3.23 -13.04
CA SER A 20 1.65 -2.55 -14.05
C SER A 20 1.07 -1.25 -13.52
N ALA A 21 1.37 -0.14 -14.20
CA ALA A 21 0.83 1.17 -13.86
C ALA A 21 -0.71 1.17 -13.83
N ALA A 22 -1.37 0.35 -14.67
CA ALA A 22 -2.81 0.22 -14.66
C ALA A 22 -3.32 -0.45 -13.38
N GLU A 23 -2.63 -1.49 -12.90
CA GLU A 23 -3.01 -2.19 -11.67
C GLU A 23 -2.73 -1.33 -10.43
N LEU A 24 -1.58 -0.64 -10.39
CA LEU A 24 -1.28 0.33 -9.33
C LEU A 24 -2.36 1.42 -9.26
N ALA A 25 -2.75 1.99 -10.41
CA ALA A 25 -3.81 3.00 -10.47
C ALA A 25 -5.18 2.44 -10.01
N ARG A 26 -5.50 1.19 -10.39
CA ARG A 26 -6.73 0.51 -9.97
C ARG A 26 -6.76 0.32 -8.44
N LEU A 27 -5.66 -0.14 -7.86
CA LEU A 27 -5.52 -0.35 -6.42
C LEU A 27 -5.58 0.97 -5.64
N LEU A 28 -4.87 2.02 -6.09
CA LEU A 28 -4.95 3.38 -5.52
C LEU A 28 -6.36 3.97 -5.58
N HIS A 29 -7.11 3.69 -6.67
CA HIS A 29 -8.50 4.11 -6.75
C HIS A 29 -9.39 3.35 -5.77
N GLN A 30 -9.17 2.04 -5.64
CA GLN A 30 -9.93 1.17 -4.74
C GLN A 30 -9.72 1.54 -3.27
N GLU A 31 -8.47 1.71 -2.83
CA GLU A 31 -8.16 2.07 -1.43
C GLU A 31 -8.83 3.41 -1.04
N ARG A 32 -8.84 4.41 -1.94
CA ARG A 32 -9.45 5.73 -1.65
C ARG A 32 -10.94 5.62 -1.36
N HIS A 33 -11.65 4.76 -2.08
CA HIS A 33 -13.07 4.51 -1.82
C HIS A 33 -13.28 3.72 -0.53
N LEU A 34 -12.40 2.76 -0.25
CA LEU A 34 -12.46 1.98 0.98
C LEU A 34 -12.25 2.86 2.21
N THR A 35 -11.18 3.67 2.23
CA THR A 35 -10.87 4.61 3.30
C THR A 35 -12.00 5.61 3.54
N LYS A 36 -12.60 6.16 2.47
CA LYS A 36 -13.77 7.04 2.60
C LYS A 36 -14.96 6.32 3.23
N SER A 37 -15.20 5.07 2.85
CA SER A 37 -16.30 4.26 3.38
C SER A 37 -16.08 3.88 4.86
N MET A 38 -14.83 3.80 5.31
CA MET A 38 -14.44 3.61 6.71
C MET A 38 -14.55 4.89 7.55
N GLY A 39 -14.91 6.03 6.95
CA GLY A 39 -15.04 7.31 7.65
C GLY A 39 -13.82 8.23 7.55
N GLY A 40 -12.80 7.84 6.77
CA GLY A 40 -11.57 8.60 6.56
C GLY A 40 -10.35 8.00 7.25
N LEU A 41 -9.24 8.73 7.24
CA LEU A 41 -8.00 8.28 7.87
C LEU A 41 -8.14 8.28 9.40
N LEU A 42 -7.88 7.12 10.01
CA LEU A 42 -7.86 6.94 11.47
C LEU A 42 -9.17 7.39 12.14
N ALA A 43 -10.31 7.23 11.47
CA ALA A 43 -11.60 7.72 11.94
C ALA A 43 -12.05 7.08 13.28
N GLU A 44 -11.55 5.88 13.58
CA GLU A 44 -11.82 5.15 14.81
C GLU A 44 -10.94 5.60 15.98
N GLN A 45 -9.90 6.41 15.73
CA GLN A 45 -8.96 6.85 16.75
C GLN A 45 -9.38 8.21 17.31
N PRO A 46 -9.83 8.26 18.59
CA PRO A 46 -10.32 9.50 19.18
C PRO A 46 -9.19 10.49 19.50
N GLU A 47 -7.94 10.03 19.61
CA GLU A 47 -6.78 10.86 19.93
C GLU A 47 -5.55 10.42 19.12
N ILE A 48 -5.19 11.22 18.11
CA ILE A 48 -4.09 10.92 17.17
C ILE A 48 -2.78 11.61 17.61
N SER A 49 -2.85 12.60 18.50
CA SER A 49 -1.69 13.44 18.86
C SER A 49 -0.56 12.66 19.55
N ASN A 50 -0.89 11.53 20.19
CA ASN A 50 0.07 10.67 20.90
C ASN A 50 0.54 9.47 20.06
N MET A 51 0.06 9.33 18.82
CA MET A 51 0.57 8.31 17.90
C MET A 51 1.86 8.83 17.25
N HIS A 52 2.88 7.97 17.17
CA HIS A 52 4.18 8.32 16.60
C HIS A 52 4.62 7.36 15.51
N ASP A 53 4.26 6.08 15.61
CA ASP A 53 4.66 5.05 14.67
C ASP A 53 3.42 4.21 14.28
N ILE A 54 3.24 4.01 12.97
CA ILE A 54 2.20 3.15 12.40
C ILE A 54 2.84 2.13 11.47
N LEU A 55 2.41 0.88 11.59
CA LEU A 55 2.68 -0.20 10.64
C LEU A 55 1.42 -0.46 9.81
N ASP A 56 1.48 -0.21 8.51
CA ASP A 56 0.43 -0.50 7.53
C ASP A 56 0.64 -1.89 6.94
N ILE A 57 -0.13 -2.87 7.43
CA ILE A 57 0.01 -4.26 7.02
C ILE A 57 -0.71 -4.48 5.70
N ALA A 58 0.01 -5.06 4.73
CA ALA A 58 -0.49 -5.25 3.36
C ALA A 58 -0.85 -3.90 2.70
N CYS A 59 0.04 -2.92 2.83
CA CYS A 59 -0.11 -1.54 2.36
C CYS A 59 -0.37 -1.39 0.85
N GLY A 60 -0.21 -2.46 0.06
CA GLY A 60 -0.45 -2.45 -1.38
C GLY A 60 0.47 -1.44 -2.09
N PRO A 61 -0.08 -0.54 -2.94
CA PRO A 61 0.69 0.55 -3.53
C PRO A 61 1.16 1.62 -2.52
N GLY A 62 0.69 1.54 -1.26
CA GLY A 62 1.09 2.40 -0.15
C GLY A 62 0.34 3.72 -0.07
N GLY A 63 -0.74 3.93 -0.83
CA GLY A 63 -1.37 5.26 -0.88
C GLY A 63 -2.10 5.65 0.41
N TRP A 64 -2.63 4.68 1.18
CA TRP A 64 -3.11 4.96 2.54
C TRP A 64 -1.98 5.45 3.46
N ALA A 65 -0.87 4.72 3.53
CA ALA A 65 0.30 5.12 4.32
C ALA A 65 0.86 6.49 3.93
N LEU A 66 0.93 6.78 2.62
CA LEU A 66 1.35 8.08 2.10
C LEU A 66 0.38 9.20 2.50
N GLU A 67 -0.94 8.97 2.44
CA GLU A 67 -1.93 9.96 2.86
C GLU A 67 -1.88 10.24 4.37
N VAL A 68 -1.61 9.21 5.19
CA VAL A 68 -1.40 9.36 6.63
C VAL A 68 -0.14 10.19 6.92
N ALA A 69 0.98 9.87 6.28
CA ALA A 69 2.24 10.59 6.47
C ALA A 69 2.16 12.05 5.99
N ASP A 70 1.45 12.31 4.89
CA ASP A 70 1.19 13.67 4.38
C ASP A 70 0.30 14.49 5.34
N ARG A 71 -0.75 13.87 5.87
CA ARG A 71 -1.70 14.54 6.76
C ARG A 71 -1.18 14.75 8.19
N TYR A 72 -0.45 13.78 8.72
CA TYR A 72 0.00 13.74 10.11
C TYR A 72 1.52 13.67 10.15
N THR A 73 2.17 14.81 9.91
CA THR A 73 3.64 14.89 9.73
C THR A 73 4.46 14.49 10.96
N HIS A 74 3.83 14.39 12.14
CA HIS A 74 4.45 13.90 13.38
C HIS A 74 4.45 12.37 13.49
N ILE A 75 3.74 11.68 12.60
CA ILE A 75 3.61 10.22 12.58
C ILE A 75 4.54 9.67 11.51
N LYS A 76 5.36 8.70 11.90
CA LYS A 76 6.11 7.85 10.99
C LYS A 76 5.25 6.65 10.60
N VAL A 77 5.13 6.40 9.30
CA VAL A 77 4.40 5.24 8.77
C VAL A 77 5.38 4.30 8.05
N VAL A 78 5.23 3.01 8.27
CA VAL A 78 5.94 1.94 7.58
C VAL A 78 4.91 1.02 6.95
N GLY A 79 5.04 0.74 5.65
CA GLY A 79 4.22 -0.22 4.90
C GLY A 79 5.00 -1.46 4.50
#